data_AF-A0A1E7KII5-F1
#
_entry.id   AF-A0A1E7KII5-F1
#
_cell.length_a   1.000
_cell.length_b   1.000
_cell.length_c   1.000
_cell.angle_alpha   90.00
_cell.angle_beta   90.00
_cell.angle_gamma   90.00
#
_symmetry.space_group_name_H-M   'P 1'
#
loop_
_entity.id
_entity.type
_entity.pdbx_description
1 polymer ?
#
loop_
_entity_poly.entity_id
_entity_poly.type
_entity_poly.pdbx_seq_one_letter_code
_entity_poly.pdbx_strand_id
1 'polypeptide(L)'
;GLQPGDVDAVEAHGTGTTLGDPIEAQALLGTYGKGRDADRPLWLGSLKSNIGHTQAAAGVGGVIKMVQAIRHGLLPRTLHVDQPASAVDWTEGEVRLLTEACEWPRTSTGGTDVDGDTDQAAGSDEQSEPTARPRRAAVSAFGVSGTNAHAIIEQAPATAAEAETEADSAGDRPACPLPYLPWALSARTPEALAAQAERLLAYVQARPEAGSQDVARALVTTRTTFAERAVVWGADRAELGAGLAAVAAGESAANVVRGVARRGGRVGFVFAGQGAQRWGMGRELYAAFPVFADAFDEVCARLDGELDRPLRDVVFGEDAEAGDGLGETGVTQPALFAFEVALFRLVESWGVRPDVLLGHSIGELAAAYVAGVWSLEDACVVVAARGRLMQALPRDGAMVAIEASEAEVASLLVGRA
;
A
#
# COMPACT_ATOMS: atom_id res chain seq x y z
N GLY A 1 -33.71 14.57 11.20
CA GLY A 1 -34.29 13.36 10.56
C GLY A 1 -34.56 13.67 9.11
N LEU A 2 -34.54 12.67 8.22
CA LEU A 2 -34.79 12.85 6.78
C LEU A 2 -36.28 12.96 6.47
N GLN A 3 -36.62 13.67 5.40
CA GLN A 3 -37.95 13.76 4.81
C GLN A 3 -38.10 12.76 3.65
N PRO A 4 -39.32 12.36 3.25
CA PRO A 4 -39.51 11.46 2.09
C PRO A 4 -38.89 12.00 0.79
N GLY A 5 -38.95 13.31 0.57
CA GLY A 5 -38.31 13.98 -0.57
C GLY A 5 -36.77 13.92 -0.57
N ASP A 6 -36.16 13.53 0.55
CA ASP A 6 -34.71 13.33 0.63
C ASP A 6 -34.26 12.06 -0.09
N VAL A 7 -35.14 11.09 -0.35
CA VAL A 7 -34.79 9.80 -0.94
C VAL A 7 -35.06 9.80 -2.45
N ASP A 8 -34.03 9.52 -3.26
CA ASP A 8 -34.13 9.51 -4.72
C ASP A 8 -34.73 8.22 -5.27
N ALA A 9 -34.39 7.08 -4.66
CA ALA A 9 -34.74 5.75 -5.18
C ALA A 9 -35.12 4.77 -4.07
N VAL A 10 -35.97 3.79 -4.40
CA VAL A 10 -36.29 2.64 -3.55
C VAL A 10 -35.96 1.35 -4.28
N GLU A 11 -35.09 0.56 -3.65
CA GLU A 11 -34.94 -0.86 -3.90
C GLU A 11 -36.02 -1.60 -3.10
N ALA A 12 -37.08 -1.99 -3.82
CA ALA A 12 -38.28 -2.58 -3.25
C ALA A 12 -38.05 -4.01 -2.75
N HIS A 13 -38.98 -4.47 -1.91
CA HIS A 13 -39.14 -5.90 -1.65
C HIS A 13 -39.50 -6.63 -2.96
N GLY A 14 -40.41 -6.09 -3.77
CA GLY A 14 -40.55 -6.34 -5.21
C GLY A 14 -40.40 -7.82 -5.59
N THR A 15 -41.31 -8.65 -5.07
CA THR A 15 -41.26 -10.11 -5.21
C THR A 15 -41.93 -10.65 -6.47
N GLY A 16 -42.61 -9.78 -7.24
CA GLY A 16 -43.37 -10.19 -8.40
C GLY A 16 -44.69 -10.88 -8.03
N THR A 17 -45.20 -10.67 -6.81
CA THR A 17 -46.44 -11.32 -6.37
C THR A 17 -47.65 -10.47 -6.74
N THR A 18 -48.72 -11.11 -7.24
CA THR A 18 -49.95 -10.43 -7.66
C THR A 18 -50.59 -9.60 -6.53
N LEU A 19 -50.43 -10.04 -5.27
CA LEU A 19 -50.99 -9.36 -4.11
C LEU A 19 -50.00 -8.39 -3.45
N GLY A 20 -48.75 -8.79 -3.27
CA GLY A 20 -47.78 -8.03 -2.48
C GLY A 20 -47.25 -6.80 -3.20
N ASP A 21 -47.00 -6.90 -4.51
CA ASP A 21 -46.40 -5.80 -5.27
C ASP A 21 -47.33 -4.57 -5.34
N PRO A 22 -48.66 -4.70 -5.55
CA PRO A 22 -49.57 -3.56 -5.45
C PRO A 22 -49.62 -2.91 -4.06
N ILE A 23 -49.59 -3.72 -2.99
CA ILE A 23 -49.59 -3.22 -1.60
C ILE A 23 -48.32 -2.39 -1.34
N GLU A 24 -47.16 -2.89 -1.77
CA GLU A 24 -45.90 -2.15 -1.63
C GLU A 24 -45.90 -0.85 -2.44
N ALA A 25 -46.32 -0.91 -3.71
CA ALA A 25 -46.35 0.27 -4.57
C ALA A 25 -47.28 1.37 -4.02
N GLN A 26 -48.46 1.00 -3.54
CA GLN A 26 -49.41 1.93 -2.90
C GLN A 26 -48.81 2.57 -1.63
N ALA A 27 -48.08 1.79 -0.81
CA ALA A 27 -47.40 2.32 0.37
C ALA A 27 -46.32 3.36 -0.02
N LEU A 28 -45.58 3.12 -1.10
CA LEU A 28 -44.57 4.06 -1.60
C LEU A 28 -45.19 5.32 -2.22
N LEU A 29 -46.24 5.18 -3.03
CA LEU A 29 -47.01 6.32 -3.56
C LEU A 29 -47.58 7.17 -2.43
N GLY A 30 -48.16 6.52 -1.41
CA GLY A 30 -48.77 7.17 -0.25
C GLY A 30 -47.79 7.86 0.71
N THR A 31 -46.49 7.67 0.54
CA THR A 31 -45.41 8.22 1.38
C THR A 31 -44.43 9.04 0.56
N TYR A 32 -43.55 8.37 -0.20
CA TYR A 32 -42.50 8.98 -1.02
C TYR A 32 -43.03 9.69 -2.27
N GLY A 33 -44.15 9.24 -2.83
CA GLY A 33 -44.75 9.82 -4.03
C GLY A 33 -45.55 11.11 -3.80
N LYS A 34 -45.88 11.45 -2.55
CA LYS A 34 -46.70 12.62 -2.21
C LYS A 34 -45.89 13.92 -2.23
N GLY A 35 -46.45 14.95 -2.88
CA GLY A 35 -45.88 16.30 -2.87
C GLY A 35 -44.49 16.39 -3.52
N ARG A 36 -44.19 15.45 -4.43
CA ARG A 36 -42.90 15.32 -5.09
C ARG A 36 -42.94 16.01 -6.45
N ASP A 37 -41.82 16.61 -6.83
CA ASP A 37 -41.64 17.27 -8.12
C ASP A 37 -41.66 16.23 -9.26
N ALA A 38 -42.41 16.51 -10.33
CA ALA A 38 -42.52 15.66 -11.51
C ALA A 38 -41.19 15.49 -12.26
N ASP A 39 -40.27 16.45 -12.12
CA ASP A 39 -38.92 16.37 -12.67
C ASP A 39 -37.97 15.57 -11.78
N ARG A 40 -38.40 15.23 -10.56
CA ARG A 40 -37.63 14.44 -9.59
C ARG A 40 -38.49 13.34 -8.96
N PRO A 41 -39.01 12.39 -9.77
CA PRO A 41 -39.82 11.28 -9.24
C PRO A 41 -39.00 10.40 -8.29
N LEU A 42 -39.68 9.56 -7.52
CA LEU A 42 -39.04 8.46 -6.81
C LEU A 42 -38.77 7.33 -7.80
N TRP A 43 -37.51 6.94 -7.95
CA TRP A 43 -37.16 5.80 -8.79
C TRP A 43 -37.41 4.49 -8.07
N LEU A 44 -38.07 3.53 -8.71
CA LEU A 44 -38.47 2.25 -8.13
C LEU A 44 -37.91 1.08 -8.93
N GLY A 45 -37.26 0.13 -8.25
CA GLY A 45 -36.81 -1.11 -8.87
C GLY A 45 -36.60 -2.24 -7.86
N SER A 46 -36.28 -3.44 -8.36
CA SER A 46 -35.97 -4.62 -7.52
C SER A 46 -34.88 -5.46 -8.16
N LEU A 47 -33.83 -5.77 -7.39
CA LEU A 47 -32.74 -6.69 -7.74
C LEU A 47 -33.27 -8.10 -8.03
N LYS A 48 -34.41 -8.48 -7.46
CA LYS A 48 -35.01 -9.81 -7.64
C LYS A 48 -35.41 -10.06 -9.08
N SER A 49 -35.65 -9.02 -9.86
CA SER A 49 -35.87 -9.14 -11.31
C SER A 49 -34.63 -9.64 -12.07
N ASN A 50 -33.42 -9.48 -11.53
CA ASN A 50 -32.17 -9.93 -12.15
C ASN A 50 -31.69 -11.31 -11.66
N ILE A 51 -31.80 -11.57 -10.36
CA ILE A 51 -31.19 -12.76 -9.72
C ILE A 51 -32.18 -13.64 -8.94
N GLY A 52 -33.48 -13.33 -9.02
CA GLY A 52 -34.51 -14.00 -8.24
C GLY A 52 -34.49 -13.63 -6.74
N HIS A 53 -35.35 -14.27 -5.96
CA HIS A 53 -35.45 -14.03 -4.52
C HIS A 53 -34.45 -14.88 -3.74
N THR A 54 -33.35 -14.27 -3.30
CA THR A 54 -32.26 -14.94 -2.54
C THR A 54 -32.57 -15.16 -1.05
N GLN A 55 -33.86 -15.32 -0.72
CA GLN A 55 -34.38 -15.56 0.62
C GLN A 55 -33.75 -14.64 1.69
N ALA A 56 -33.03 -15.20 2.66
CA ALA A 56 -32.40 -14.45 3.76
C ALA A 56 -31.39 -13.40 3.28
N ALA A 57 -30.80 -13.56 2.08
CA ALA A 57 -29.86 -12.60 1.51
C ALA A 57 -30.54 -11.49 0.68
N ALA A 58 -31.86 -11.50 0.55
CA ALA A 58 -32.57 -10.57 -0.33
C ALA A 58 -32.39 -9.11 0.10
N GLY A 59 -32.48 -8.82 1.40
CA GLY A 59 -32.30 -7.46 1.92
C GLY A 59 -30.89 -6.93 1.67
N VAL A 60 -29.86 -7.68 2.05
CA VAL A 60 -28.46 -7.27 1.85
C VAL A 60 -28.08 -7.22 0.36
N GLY A 61 -28.68 -8.06 -0.49
CA GLY A 61 -28.54 -7.94 -1.94
C GLY A 61 -28.99 -6.57 -2.45
N GLY A 62 -30.16 -6.10 -1.99
CA GLY A 62 -30.67 -4.76 -2.29
C GLY A 62 -29.74 -3.64 -1.81
N VAL A 63 -29.18 -3.78 -0.61
CA VAL A 63 -28.15 -2.86 -0.08
C VAL A 63 -26.93 -2.82 -1.00
N ILE A 64 -26.40 -3.97 -1.40
CA ILE A 64 -25.24 -4.05 -2.32
C ILE A 64 -25.54 -3.37 -3.65
N LYS A 65 -26.73 -3.61 -4.23
CA LYS A 65 -27.17 -2.94 -5.48
C LYS A 65 -27.15 -1.42 -5.31
N MET A 66 -27.73 -0.90 -4.23
CA MET A 66 -27.81 0.55 -4.00
C MET A 66 -26.44 1.17 -3.71
N VAL A 67 -25.56 0.50 -2.95
CA VAL A 67 -24.18 0.96 -2.72
C VAL A 67 -23.40 1.03 -4.04
N GLN A 68 -23.55 0.03 -4.91
CA GLN A 68 -22.92 0.06 -6.23
C GLN A 68 -23.53 1.16 -7.12
N ALA A 69 -24.86 1.35 -7.10
CA ALA A 69 -25.52 2.42 -7.84
C ALA A 69 -25.02 3.82 -7.42
N ILE A 70 -24.85 4.04 -6.11
CA ILE A 70 -24.28 5.28 -5.56
C ILE A 70 -22.84 5.49 -6.04
N ARG A 71 -22.00 4.44 -5.98
CA ARG A 71 -20.59 4.49 -6.41
C ARG A 71 -20.43 4.80 -7.89
N HIS A 72 -21.30 4.25 -8.73
CA HIS A 72 -21.26 4.46 -10.18
C HIS A 72 -22.10 5.66 -10.64
N GLY A 73 -22.87 6.29 -9.76
CA GLY A 73 -23.78 7.37 -10.14
C GLY A 73 -24.82 6.95 -11.17
N LEU A 74 -25.29 5.70 -11.11
CA LEU A 74 -26.18 5.10 -12.09
C LEU A 74 -27.19 4.19 -11.38
N LEU A 75 -28.48 4.40 -11.62
CA LEU A 75 -29.56 3.51 -11.19
C LEU A 75 -29.78 2.43 -12.26
N PRO A 76 -29.50 1.15 -11.97
CA PRO A 76 -29.68 0.08 -12.94
C PRO A 76 -31.15 -0.30 -13.12
N ARG A 77 -31.53 -0.67 -14.35
CA ARG A 77 -32.90 -1.06 -14.68
C ARG A 77 -33.40 -2.28 -13.89
N THR A 78 -34.68 -2.29 -13.58
CA THR A 78 -35.45 -3.47 -13.18
C THR A 78 -35.95 -4.19 -14.43
N LEU A 79 -35.92 -5.53 -14.44
CA LEU A 79 -36.32 -6.34 -15.59
C LEU A 79 -37.80 -6.73 -15.53
N HIS A 80 -38.32 -7.21 -16.66
CA HIS A 80 -39.66 -7.80 -16.81
C HIS A 80 -40.83 -6.84 -16.55
N VAL A 81 -40.63 -5.55 -16.85
CA VAL A 81 -41.68 -4.53 -16.80
C VAL A 81 -42.03 -4.11 -18.23
N ASP A 82 -42.87 -4.90 -18.90
CA ASP A 82 -43.41 -4.54 -20.22
C ASP A 82 -44.54 -3.52 -20.08
N GLN A 83 -45.40 -3.69 -19.08
CA GLN A 83 -46.43 -2.74 -18.67
C GLN A 83 -46.49 -2.69 -17.13
N PRO A 84 -46.62 -1.50 -16.52
CA PRO A 84 -46.83 -1.38 -15.08
C PRO A 84 -48.10 -2.13 -14.63
N ALA A 85 -48.11 -2.63 -13.39
CA ALA A 85 -49.24 -3.37 -12.85
C ALA A 85 -50.52 -2.51 -12.84
N SER A 86 -51.61 -3.00 -13.45
CA SER A 86 -52.89 -2.29 -13.55
C SER A 86 -53.66 -2.18 -12.23
N ALA A 87 -53.28 -2.97 -11.22
CA ALA A 87 -53.84 -2.91 -9.87
C ALA A 87 -53.25 -1.75 -9.02
N VAL A 88 -52.36 -0.94 -9.60
CA VAL A 88 -51.74 0.24 -8.97
C VAL A 88 -52.11 1.47 -9.80
N ASP A 89 -52.65 2.50 -9.14
CA ASP A 89 -52.82 3.81 -9.77
C ASP A 89 -51.51 4.60 -9.69
N TRP A 90 -50.70 4.48 -10.74
CA TRP A 90 -49.42 5.18 -10.86
C TRP A 90 -49.57 6.71 -11.03
N THR A 91 -50.80 7.23 -11.14
CA THR A 91 -51.05 8.68 -11.27
C THR A 91 -51.26 9.38 -9.92
N GLU A 92 -51.42 8.65 -8.82
CA GLU A 92 -51.63 9.22 -7.48
C GLU A 92 -50.39 9.88 -6.86
N GLY A 93 -49.21 9.67 -7.44
CA GLY A 93 -47.96 10.26 -6.95
C GLY A 93 -46.78 10.03 -7.89
N GLU A 94 -45.70 10.77 -7.68
CA GLU A 94 -44.54 10.75 -8.58
C GLU A 94 -43.56 9.62 -8.22
N VAL A 95 -43.94 8.38 -8.57
CA VAL A 95 -43.08 7.18 -8.49
C VAL A 95 -42.93 6.57 -9.89
N ARG A 96 -41.69 6.36 -10.35
CA ARG A 96 -41.40 5.80 -11.69
C ARG A 96 -40.59 4.52 -11.61
N LEU A 97 -41.04 3.49 -12.31
CA LEU A 97 -40.30 2.24 -12.45
C LEU A 97 -39.02 2.45 -13.28
N LEU A 98 -37.90 1.90 -12.83
CA LEU A 98 -36.60 1.91 -13.53
C LEU A 98 -36.61 0.93 -14.72
N THR A 99 -37.42 1.17 -15.75
CA THR A 99 -37.48 0.31 -16.95
C THR A 99 -36.21 0.39 -17.80
N GLU A 100 -35.46 1.48 -17.67
CA GLU A 100 -34.14 1.69 -18.25
C GLU A 100 -33.13 2.14 -17.18
N ALA A 101 -31.84 2.05 -17.51
CA ALA A 101 -30.80 2.54 -16.62
C ALA A 101 -30.80 4.07 -16.67
N CYS A 102 -30.81 4.71 -15.50
CA CYS A 102 -30.89 6.15 -15.38
C CYS A 102 -29.60 6.69 -14.74
N GLU A 103 -29.03 7.74 -15.32
CA GLU A 103 -27.95 8.47 -14.65
C GLU A 103 -28.47 9.07 -13.35
N TRP A 104 -27.65 8.98 -12.31
CA TRP A 104 -27.94 9.54 -11.00
C TRP A 104 -26.86 10.57 -10.68
N PRO A 105 -26.86 11.75 -11.32
CA PRO A 105 -25.82 12.75 -11.12
C PRO A 105 -25.85 13.33 -9.69
N ARG A 106 -24.71 13.85 -9.23
CA ARG A 106 -24.68 14.68 -8.02
C ARG A 106 -25.48 15.95 -8.34
N THR A 107 -26.59 16.17 -7.66
CA THR A 107 -27.42 17.37 -7.88
C THR A 107 -26.86 18.51 -7.04
N SER A 108 -26.45 19.62 -7.66
CA SER A 108 -26.19 20.87 -6.95
C SER A 108 -27.53 21.48 -6.53
N THR A 109 -27.60 21.99 -5.31
CA THR A 109 -28.74 22.82 -4.90
C THR A 109 -28.63 24.18 -5.58
N GLY A 110 -29.40 24.40 -6.63
CA GLY A 110 -29.82 25.74 -7.05
C GLY A 110 -31.23 25.99 -6.52
N GLY A 111 -31.37 26.81 -5.47
CA GLY A 111 -32.68 27.18 -4.95
C GLY A 111 -32.66 27.73 -3.53
N THR A 112 -32.59 29.06 -3.44
CA THR A 112 -33.06 29.97 -2.38
C THR A 112 -33.52 29.33 -1.06
N ASP A 113 -32.76 29.58 0.00
CA ASP A 113 -33.26 29.56 1.37
C ASP A 113 -34.48 30.49 1.45
N VAL A 114 -35.68 29.91 1.56
CA VAL A 114 -36.88 30.60 2.04
C VAL A 114 -37.09 30.16 3.49
N ASP A 115 -36.11 30.48 4.33
CA ASP A 115 -36.33 30.65 5.76
C ASP A 115 -36.02 32.12 6.06
N GLY A 116 -37.06 32.94 5.91
CA GLY A 116 -37.04 34.31 6.38
C GLY A 116 -37.04 34.32 7.90
N ASP A 117 -35.86 34.45 8.50
CA ASP A 117 -35.73 35.15 9.77
C ASP A 117 -34.64 36.22 9.62
N THR A 118 -35.09 37.47 9.48
CA THR A 118 -34.22 38.63 9.37
C THR A 118 -33.74 39.04 10.75
N ASP A 119 -32.45 38.85 11.02
CA ASP A 119 -31.72 39.82 11.82
C ASP A 119 -30.28 40.02 11.28
N GLN A 120 -29.98 41.28 10.93
CA GLN A 120 -28.74 41.68 10.27
C GLN A 120 -27.59 41.81 11.27
N ALA A 121 -26.45 41.17 10.98
CA ALA A 121 -25.14 41.70 11.35
C ALA A 121 -24.02 41.21 10.41
N ALA A 122 -23.61 42.13 9.52
CA ALA A 122 -22.27 42.36 8.98
C ALA A 122 -21.29 41.18 8.73
N GLY A 123 -21.05 40.91 7.44
CA GLY A 123 -19.70 41.03 6.86
C GLY A 123 -18.79 39.80 6.83
N SER A 124 -18.99 38.92 5.85
CA SER A 124 -17.93 38.23 5.11
C SER A 124 -18.54 37.52 3.91
N ASP A 125 -18.22 37.97 2.70
CA ASP A 125 -18.55 37.27 1.45
C ASP A 125 -17.67 36.01 1.32
N GLU A 126 -18.02 34.95 2.06
CA GLU A 126 -17.69 33.59 1.67
C GLU A 126 -18.76 33.14 0.67
N GLN A 127 -18.40 33.09 -0.62
CA GLN A 127 -19.17 32.33 -1.60
C GLN A 127 -19.31 30.89 -1.07
N SER A 128 -20.47 30.57 -0.51
CA SER A 128 -20.84 29.21 -0.15
C SER A 128 -21.00 28.42 -1.44
N GLU A 129 -19.98 27.64 -1.80
CA GLU A 129 -20.04 26.63 -2.85
C GLU A 129 -21.32 25.78 -2.68
N PRO A 130 -22.14 25.59 -3.74
CA PRO A 130 -23.38 24.83 -3.62
C PRO A 130 -23.04 23.38 -3.24
N THR A 131 -23.28 23.00 -1.99
CA THR A 131 -23.05 21.65 -1.51
C THR A 131 -24.01 20.70 -2.24
N ALA A 132 -23.47 19.87 -3.12
CA ALA A 132 -24.27 18.88 -3.85
C ALA A 132 -25.00 17.96 -2.86
N ARG A 133 -26.30 17.73 -3.10
CA ARG A 133 -27.12 16.85 -2.27
C ARG A 133 -26.59 15.42 -2.37
N PRO A 134 -26.36 14.71 -1.26
CA PRO A 134 -25.90 13.33 -1.33
C PRO A 134 -26.98 12.44 -1.94
N ARG A 135 -26.57 11.49 -2.77
CA ARG A 135 -27.45 10.44 -3.30
C ARG A 135 -28.00 9.62 -2.14
N ARG A 136 -29.33 9.45 -2.09
CA ARG A 136 -30.01 8.66 -1.05
C ARG A 136 -30.96 7.65 -1.64
N ALA A 137 -30.89 6.41 -1.17
CA ALA A 137 -31.83 5.36 -1.54
C ALA A 137 -32.39 4.65 -0.31
N ALA A 138 -33.58 4.08 -0.43
CA ALA A 138 -34.12 3.17 0.56
C ALA A 138 -34.11 1.72 0.07
N VAL A 139 -34.01 0.77 1.01
CA VAL A 139 -34.11 -0.67 0.75
C VAL A 139 -35.21 -1.26 1.63
N SER A 140 -36.18 -1.92 1.01
CA SER A 140 -37.31 -2.58 1.67
C SER A 140 -37.16 -4.10 1.67
N ALA A 141 -37.50 -4.74 2.79
CA ALA A 141 -37.63 -6.19 2.88
C ALA A 141 -38.77 -6.57 3.82
N PHE A 142 -39.71 -7.40 3.33
CA PHE A 142 -40.89 -7.84 4.09
C PHE A 142 -40.85 -9.36 4.25
N GLY A 143 -40.77 -9.82 5.50
CA GLY A 143 -40.76 -11.25 5.82
C GLY A 143 -42.16 -11.84 5.83
N VAL A 144 -42.29 -13.11 5.44
CA VAL A 144 -43.56 -13.85 5.51
C VAL A 144 -44.13 -13.94 6.94
N SER A 145 -43.28 -13.79 7.96
CA SER A 145 -43.69 -13.69 9.37
C SER A 145 -44.41 -12.38 9.73
N GLY A 146 -44.47 -11.42 8.80
CA GLY A 146 -44.99 -10.06 9.02
C GLY A 146 -43.97 -9.07 9.56
N THR A 147 -42.69 -9.46 9.70
CA THR A 147 -41.62 -8.55 10.09
C THR A 147 -41.13 -7.73 8.89
N ASN A 148 -41.17 -6.41 9.02
CA ASN A 148 -40.79 -5.48 7.95
C ASN A 148 -39.50 -4.73 8.31
N ALA A 149 -38.63 -4.54 7.34
CA ALA A 149 -37.44 -3.72 7.45
C ALA A 149 -37.40 -2.70 6.30
N HIS A 150 -37.03 -1.47 6.63
CA HIS A 150 -36.81 -0.38 5.67
C HIS A 150 -35.57 0.41 6.10
N ALA A 151 -34.55 0.43 5.27
CA ALA A 151 -33.26 1.06 5.58
C ALA A 151 -32.97 2.18 4.58
N ILE A 152 -32.51 3.34 5.07
CA ILE A 152 -32.03 4.43 4.23
C ILE A 152 -30.50 4.35 4.12
N ILE A 153 -29.99 4.46 2.90
CA ILE A 153 -28.57 4.46 2.57
C ILE A 153 -28.24 5.81 1.91
N GLU A 154 -27.17 6.43 2.38
CA GLU A 154 -26.67 7.70 1.86
C GLU A 154 -25.26 7.53 1.27
N GLN A 155 -24.95 8.31 0.25
CA GLN A 155 -23.61 8.45 -0.28
C GLN A 155 -22.60 8.84 0.81
N ALA A 156 -21.45 8.16 0.82
CA ALA A 156 -20.36 8.51 1.72
C ALA A 156 -19.88 9.96 1.45
N PRO A 157 -19.50 10.73 2.49
CA PRO A 157 -18.92 12.05 2.30
C PRO A 157 -17.72 11.99 1.36
N ALA A 158 -17.55 13.01 0.51
CA ALA A 158 -16.35 13.13 -0.32
C ALA A 158 -15.13 13.13 0.61
N THR A 159 -14.20 12.22 0.37
CA THR A 159 -12.96 12.18 1.16
C THR A 159 -11.99 13.19 0.55
N ALA A 160 -11.17 13.88 1.34
CA ALA A 160 -10.18 14.85 0.83
C ALA A 160 -9.29 14.26 -0.29
N ALA A 161 -9.01 12.96 -0.23
CA ALA A 161 -8.30 12.22 -1.28
C ALA A 161 -9.02 12.18 -2.64
N GLU A 162 -10.36 12.19 -2.68
CA GLU A 162 -11.13 12.22 -3.94
C GLU A 162 -11.12 13.62 -4.56
N ALA A 163 -11.16 14.68 -3.74
CA ALA A 163 -11.01 16.07 -4.19
C ALA A 163 -9.58 16.36 -4.70
N GLU A 164 -8.58 15.76 -4.05
CA GLU A 164 -7.21 15.79 -4.53
C GLU A 164 -7.07 15.00 -5.84
N THR A 165 -7.69 13.84 -6.03
CA THR A 165 -7.53 13.05 -7.28
C THR A 165 -8.07 13.77 -8.53
N GLU A 166 -9.12 14.60 -8.39
CA GLU A 166 -9.61 15.45 -9.49
C GLU A 166 -8.65 16.64 -9.77
N ALA A 167 -7.96 17.17 -8.75
CA ALA A 167 -6.99 18.25 -8.88
C ALA A 167 -5.55 17.78 -9.23
N ASP A 168 -5.15 16.57 -8.81
CA ASP A 168 -3.81 15.96 -8.96
C ASP A 168 -3.62 15.25 -10.30
N SER A 169 -4.61 15.30 -11.21
CA SER A 169 -4.35 14.96 -12.62
C SER A 169 -3.28 15.84 -13.27
N ALA A 170 -2.80 16.89 -12.57
CA ALA A 170 -1.70 17.77 -12.95
C ALA A 170 -0.62 18.00 -11.85
N GLY A 171 -0.53 17.18 -10.79
CA GLY A 171 0.32 17.43 -9.63
C GLY A 171 1.35 16.34 -9.34
N ASP A 172 2.62 16.65 -9.61
CA ASP A 172 3.82 15.85 -9.30
C ASP A 172 3.95 15.63 -7.78
N ARG A 173 3.29 14.58 -7.24
CA ARG A 173 3.68 14.06 -5.92
C ARG A 173 5.15 13.69 -6.03
N PRO A 174 6.03 14.14 -5.11
CA PRO A 174 7.42 13.71 -5.12
C PRO A 174 7.43 12.21 -4.83
N ALA A 175 7.37 11.41 -5.89
CA ALA A 175 7.80 10.05 -5.85
C ALA A 175 9.27 10.14 -5.48
N CYS A 176 9.65 9.68 -4.31
CA CYS A 176 10.90 8.96 -4.23
C CYS A 176 10.52 7.56 -4.75
N PRO A 177 10.57 7.29 -6.08
CA PRO A 177 10.41 5.94 -6.53
C PRO A 177 11.60 5.21 -5.93
N LEU A 178 11.33 4.36 -4.94
CA LEU A 178 12.32 3.36 -4.56
C LEU A 178 12.78 2.71 -5.87
N PRO A 179 14.11 2.52 -6.07
CA PRO A 179 14.62 1.98 -7.32
C PRO A 179 14.01 0.63 -7.66
N TYR A 180 13.53 -0.10 -6.63
CA TYR A 180 12.74 -1.31 -6.75
C TYR A 180 11.56 -1.27 -5.78
N LEU A 181 10.37 -1.67 -6.26
CA LEU A 181 9.18 -1.82 -5.43
C LEU A 181 8.98 -3.29 -5.05
N PRO A 182 8.79 -3.62 -3.76
CA PRO A 182 8.46 -4.98 -3.34
C PRO A 182 6.94 -5.22 -3.36
N TRP A 183 6.51 -6.24 -4.09
CA TRP A 183 5.16 -6.79 -4.03
C TRP A 183 5.16 -8.07 -3.20
N ALA A 184 4.66 -7.96 -1.97
CA ALA A 184 4.57 -9.07 -1.02
C ALA A 184 3.26 -9.84 -1.20
N LEU A 185 3.36 -11.13 -1.47
CA LEU A 185 2.23 -12.06 -1.55
C LEU A 185 2.32 -13.07 -0.42
N SER A 186 1.16 -13.50 0.09
CA SER A 186 1.11 -14.63 1.00
C SER A 186 -0.18 -15.43 0.86
N ALA A 187 -0.10 -16.72 1.18
CA ALA A 187 -1.25 -17.61 1.21
C ALA A 187 -1.06 -18.74 2.24
N ARG A 188 -2.10 -19.55 2.43
CA ARG A 188 -2.04 -20.70 3.35
C ARG A 188 -1.37 -21.92 2.74
N THR A 189 -1.34 -22.02 1.41
CA THR A 189 -0.74 -23.13 0.67
C THR A 189 0.03 -22.61 -0.55
N PRO A 190 0.99 -23.37 -1.09
CA PRO A 190 1.72 -22.99 -2.31
C PRO A 190 0.80 -22.76 -3.51
N GLU A 191 -0.25 -23.56 -3.68
CA GLU A 191 -1.21 -23.45 -4.78
C GLU A 191 -2.03 -22.17 -4.65
N ALA A 192 -2.45 -21.83 -3.42
CA ALA A 192 -3.16 -20.58 -3.16
C ALA A 192 -2.26 -19.34 -3.36
N LEU A 193 -0.94 -19.47 -3.15
CA LEU A 193 0.04 -18.42 -3.42
C LEU A 193 0.19 -18.20 -4.93
N ALA A 194 0.31 -19.28 -5.70
CA ALA A 194 0.35 -19.23 -7.17
C ALA A 194 -0.93 -18.60 -7.74
N ALA A 195 -2.11 -19.04 -7.28
CA ALA A 195 -3.39 -18.46 -7.69
C ALA A 195 -3.54 -16.98 -7.29
N GLN A 196 -2.96 -16.57 -6.17
CA GLN A 196 -2.95 -15.15 -5.76
C GLN A 196 -2.05 -14.30 -6.67
N ALA A 197 -0.92 -14.84 -7.12
CA ALA A 197 -0.06 -14.17 -8.08
C ALA A 197 -0.74 -14.02 -9.45
N GLU A 198 -1.41 -15.06 -9.93
CA GLU A 198 -2.20 -15.02 -11.17
C GLU A 198 -3.31 -13.97 -11.11
N ARG A 199 -4.10 -13.96 -10.02
CA ARG A 199 -5.15 -12.94 -9.81
C ARG A 199 -4.59 -11.52 -9.77
N LEU A 200 -3.45 -11.33 -9.11
CA LEU A 200 -2.82 -10.01 -9.04
C LEU A 200 -2.30 -9.58 -10.41
N LEU A 201 -1.69 -10.48 -11.17
CA LEU A 201 -1.22 -10.23 -12.53
C LEU A 201 -2.37 -9.81 -13.44
N ALA A 202 -3.47 -10.57 -13.44
CA ALA A 202 -4.67 -10.23 -14.20
C ALA A 202 -5.27 -8.88 -13.75
N TYR A 203 -5.30 -8.60 -12.45
CA TYR A 203 -5.77 -7.33 -11.91
C TYR A 203 -4.95 -6.14 -12.42
N VAL A 204 -3.62 -6.22 -12.36
CA VAL A 204 -2.75 -5.11 -12.77
C VAL A 204 -2.68 -4.96 -14.29
N GLN A 205 -2.89 -6.04 -15.07
CA GLN A 205 -3.00 -5.95 -16.53
C GLN A 205 -4.32 -5.29 -16.96
N ALA A 206 -5.42 -5.62 -16.28
CA ALA A 206 -6.73 -5.03 -16.56
C ALA A 206 -6.88 -3.57 -16.10
N ARG A 207 -5.97 -3.09 -15.24
CA ARG A 207 -6.02 -1.75 -14.62
C ARG A 207 -4.69 -1.01 -14.71
N PRO A 208 -4.24 -0.59 -15.91
CA PRO A 208 -2.97 0.12 -16.08
C PRO A 208 -2.91 1.42 -15.26
N GLU A 209 -4.05 2.02 -14.93
CA GLU A 209 -4.18 3.21 -14.08
C GLU A 209 -3.83 2.98 -12.61
N ALA A 210 -3.87 1.73 -12.11
CA ALA A 210 -3.53 1.43 -10.73
C ALA A 210 -2.01 1.58 -10.52
N GLY A 211 -1.57 2.55 -9.70
CA GLY A 211 -0.15 2.80 -9.44
C GLY A 211 0.56 1.62 -8.78
N SER A 212 1.77 1.27 -9.24
CA SER A 212 2.53 0.15 -8.69
C SER A 212 2.85 0.30 -7.19
N GLN A 213 3.03 1.54 -6.74
CA GLN A 213 3.26 1.86 -5.33
C GLN A 213 1.99 1.66 -4.49
N ASP A 214 0.81 2.01 -5.01
CA ASP A 214 -0.47 1.79 -4.32
C ASP A 214 -0.76 0.30 -4.20
N VAL A 215 -0.44 -0.48 -5.24
CA VAL A 215 -0.50 -1.95 -5.19
C VAL A 215 0.44 -2.48 -4.11
N ALA A 216 1.71 -2.05 -4.11
CA ALA A 216 2.69 -2.46 -3.09
C ALA A 216 2.19 -2.15 -1.67
N ARG A 217 1.68 -0.93 -1.45
CA ARG A 217 1.12 -0.49 -0.17
C ARG A 217 -0.09 -1.32 0.23
N ALA A 218 -1.02 -1.57 -0.68
CA ALA A 218 -2.22 -2.35 -0.42
C ALA A 218 -1.88 -3.79 -0.02
N LEU A 219 -0.88 -4.39 -0.67
CA LEU A 219 -0.43 -5.76 -0.38
C LEU A 219 0.08 -5.93 1.05
N VAL A 220 0.68 -4.90 1.65
CA VAL A 220 1.23 -4.98 3.02
C VAL A 220 0.29 -4.41 4.09
N THR A 221 -0.56 -3.43 3.75
CA THR A 221 -1.43 -2.75 4.73
C THR A 221 -2.87 -3.26 4.80
N THR A 222 -3.37 -3.89 3.73
CA THR A 222 -4.79 -4.28 3.61
C THR A 222 -5.02 -5.77 3.43
N ARG A 223 -3.95 -6.59 3.53
CA ARG A 223 -4.03 -8.04 3.35
C ARG A 223 -3.56 -8.75 4.61
N THR A 224 -4.27 -9.83 4.95
CA THR A 224 -3.81 -10.77 5.98
C THR A 224 -2.55 -11.48 5.52
N THR A 225 -1.55 -11.55 6.39
CA THR A 225 -0.30 -12.26 6.11
C THR A 225 -0.37 -13.72 6.53
N PHE A 226 0.04 -14.63 5.64
CA PHE A 226 0.10 -16.08 5.87
C PHE A 226 1.54 -16.64 5.84
N ALA A 227 1.66 -17.96 5.98
CA ALA A 227 2.95 -18.65 6.12
C ALA A 227 3.67 -18.84 4.78
N GLU A 228 2.96 -19.24 3.71
CA GLU A 228 3.54 -19.33 2.37
C GLU A 228 3.68 -17.92 1.81
N ARG A 229 4.90 -17.49 1.48
CA ARG A 229 5.18 -16.12 1.06
C ARG A 229 6.00 -16.09 -0.22
N ALA A 230 5.72 -15.08 -1.04
CA ALA A 230 6.58 -14.66 -2.13
C ALA A 230 6.78 -13.14 -2.06
N VAL A 231 7.98 -12.67 -2.36
CA VAL A 231 8.24 -11.26 -2.62
C VAL A 231 8.76 -11.16 -4.04
N VAL A 232 8.04 -10.40 -4.87
CA VAL A 232 8.48 -9.98 -6.19
C VAL A 232 9.01 -8.56 -6.08
N TRP A 233 10.14 -8.24 -6.70
CA TRP A 233 10.59 -6.85 -6.79
C TRP A 233 10.89 -6.45 -8.22
N GLY A 234 10.81 -5.15 -8.51
CA GLY A 234 11.07 -4.63 -9.85
C GLY A 234 11.07 -3.10 -9.86
N ALA A 235 11.82 -2.53 -10.79
CA ALA A 235 11.89 -1.08 -11.03
C ALA A 235 10.64 -0.58 -11.77
N ASP A 236 10.01 -1.45 -12.56
CA ASP A 236 8.83 -1.13 -13.33
C ASP A 236 7.75 -2.23 -13.27
N ARG A 237 6.60 -1.92 -13.87
CA ARG A 237 5.44 -2.81 -13.89
C ARG A 237 5.69 -4.07 -14.72
N ALA A 238 6.57 -4.02 -15.72
CA ALA A 238 6.89 -5.16 -16.56
C ALA A 238 7.72 -6.19 -15.78
N GLU A 239 8.74 -5.75 -15.05
CA GLU A 239 9.54 -6.60 -14.15
C GLU A 239 8.67 -7.23 -13.06
N LEU A 240 7.80 -6.44 -12.44
CA LEU A 240 6.84 -6.92 -11.44
C LEU A 240 5.85 -7.95 -12.03
N GLY A 241 5.35 -7.68 -13.24
CA GLY A 241 4.47 -8.60 -13.96
C GLY A 241 5.15 -9.93 -14.30
N ALA A 242 6.40 -9.88 -14.77
CA ALA A 242 7.20 -11.06 -15.07
C ALA A 242 7.46 -11.90 -13.81
N GLY A 243 7.78 -11.26 -12.69
CA GLY A 243 7.96 -11.96 -11.41
C GLY A 243 6.66 -12.58 -10.89
N LEU A 244 5.50 -11.92 -11.05
CA LEU A 244 4.21 -12.53 -10.72
C LEU A 244 3.89 -13.74 -11.60
N ALA A 245 4.19 -13.67 -12.89
CA ALA A 245 4.02 -14.81 -13.80
C ALA A 245 4.88 -15.99 -13.36
N ALA A 246 6.14 -15.76 -12.99
CA ALA A 246 7.01 -16.78 -12.42
C ALA A 246 6.39 -17.37 -11.13
N VAL A 247 5.88 -16.53 -10.22
CA VAL A 247 5.17 -16.97 -9.00
C VAL A 247 4.01 -17.90 -9.32
N ALA A 248 3.14 -17.49 -10.24
CA ALA A 248 1.98 -18.26 -10.68
C ALA A 248 2.37 -19.60 -11.32
N ALA A 249 3.44 -19.65 -12.12
CA ALA A 249 3.93 -20.86 -12.78
C ALA A 249 4.72 -21.81 -11.85
N GLY A 250 5.06 -21.38 -10.63
CA GLY A 250 5.94 -22.18 -9.75
C GLY A 250 7.43 -22.12 -10.11
N GLU A 251 7.83 -21.18 -10.98
CA GLU A 251 9.19 -21.08 -11.53
C GLU A 251 10.13 -20.19 -10.69
N SER A 252 11.44 -20.40 -10.83
CA SER A 252 12.44 -19.51 -10.21
C SER A 252 12.69 -18.30 -11.11
N ALA A 253 12.83 -17.12 -10.51
CA ALA A 253 13.20 -15.89 -11.21
C ALA A 253 14.14 -15.06 -10.34
N ALA A 254 15.03 -14.29 -10.97
CA ALA A 254 16.04 -13.50 -10.28
C ALA A 254 15.43 -12.43 -9.35
N ASN A 255 14.23 -11.95 -9.68
CA ASN A 255 13.51 -10.92 -8.94
C ASN A 255 12.39 -11.47 -8.04
N VAL A 256 12.48 -12.76 -7.67
CA VAL A 256 11.49 -13.45 -6.85
C VAL A 256 12.17 -14.24 -5.74
N VAL A 257 11.71 -14.05 -4.51
CA VAL A 257 12.06 -14.90 -3.37
C VAL A 257 10.79 -15.54 -2.84
N ARG A 258 10.84 -16.85 -2.58
CA ARG A 258 9.75 -17.60 -1.95
C ARG A 258 10.23 -18.28 -0.69
N GLY A 259 9.33 -18.48 0.26
CA GLY A 259 9.63 -19.24 1.44
C GLY A 259 8.45 -19.40 2.37
N VAL A 260 8.61 -20.28 3.35
CA VAL A 260 7.64 -20.51 4.42
C VAL A 260 8.09 -19.75 5.65
N ALA A 261 7.30 -18.76 6.06
CA ALA A 261 7.58 -17.99 7.27
C ALA A 261 7.42 -18.86 8.52
N ARG A 262 8.48 -18.90 9.33
CA ARG A 262 8.51 -19.57 10.64
C ARG A 262 8.45 -18.51 11.74
N ARG A 263 7.76 -18.82 12.84
CA ARG A 263 7.72 -17.94 14.03
C ARG A 263 8.87 -18.27 14.98
N GLY A 264 9.36 -17.27 15.71
CA GLY A 264 10.28 -17.45 16.84
C GLY A 264 11.75 -17.62 16.48
N GLY A 265 12.18 -17.21 15.28
CA GLY A 265 13.60 -17.15 14.94
C GLY A 265 14.27 -15.90 15.53
N ARG A 266 15.51 -16.05 16.02
CA ARG A 266 16.38 -14.92 16.34
C ARG A 266 17.05 -14.39 15.07
N VAL A 267 17.19 -13.08 14.95
CA VAL A 267 17.86 -12.39 13.84
C VAL A 267 19.27 -12.00 14.28
N GLY A 268 20.28 -12.46 13.54
CA GLY A 268 21.66 -12.04 13.73
C GLY A 268 22.08 -11.08 12.62
N PHE A 269 22.68 -9.94 12.95
CA PHE A 269 23.39 -9.11 11.98
C PHE A 269 24.88 -9.41 12.07
N VAL A 270 25.52 -9.66 10.92
CA VAL A 270 26.93 -10.03 10.81
C VAL A 270 27.67 -8.97 10.02
N PHE A 271 28.67 -8.38 10.64
CA PHE A 271 29.52 -7.31 10.12
C PHE A 271 30.81 -7.93 9.57
N ALA A 272 31.12 -7.63 8.31
CA ALA A 272 32.19 -8.27 7.58
C ALA A 272 33.57 -7.69 7.92
N GLY A 273 34.60 -8.48 7.65
CA GLY A 273 35.98 -8.02 7.73
C GLY A 273 36.46 -7.36 6.44
N GLN A 274 37.74 -6.98 6.44
CA GLN A 274 38.45 -6.58 5.23
C GLN A 274 38.45 -7.71 4.19
N GLY A 275 38.25 -7.35 2.93
CA GLY A 275 38.02 -8.25 1.80
C GLY A 275 36.62 -8.09 1.18
N ALA A 276 35.66 -7.50 1.90
CA ALA A 276 34.30 -7.26 1.41
C ALA A 276 34.15 -5.92 0.64
N GLN A 277 35.14 -5.03 0.71
CA GLN A 277 35.08 -3.73 0.06
C GLN A 277 35.03 -3.86 -1.47
N ARG A 278 34.24 -3.00 -2.09
CA ARG A 278 34.22 -2.80 -3.55
C ARG A 278 34.11 -1.31 -3.86
N TRP A 279 34.73 -0.89 -4.94
CA TRP A 279 34.57 0.46 -5.47
C TRP A 279 33.09 0.74 -5.77
N GLY A 280 32.62 1.93 -5.42
CA GLY A 280 31.23 2.32 -5.56
C GLY A 280 30.27 1.64 -4.58
N MET A 281 30.75 0.92 -3.55
CA MET A 281 29.86 0.35 -2.53
C MET A 281 29.02 1.44 -1.88
N GLY A 282 27.70 1.23 -1.81
CA GLY A 282 26.78 2.18 -1.18
C GLY A 282 26.38 3.39 -2.03
N ARG A 283 26.98 3.62 -3.21
CA ARG A 283 26.67 4.79 -4.06
C ARG A 283 25.20 4.89 -4.45
N GLU A 284 24.60 3.76 -4.86
CA GLU A 284 23.17 3.70 -5.20
C GLU A 284 22.27 3.81 -3.96
N LEU A 285 22.70 3.26 -2.82
CA LEU A 285 21.98 3.37 -1.55
C LEU A 285 21.97 4.82 -1.07
N TYR A 286 23.10 5.51 -1.18
CA TYR A 286 23.25 6.92 -0.86
C TYR A 286 22.30 7.80 -1.68
N ALA A 287 22.19 7.53 -2.98
CA ALA A 287 21.28 8.28 -3.85
C ALA A 287 19.79 7.99 -3.57
N ALA A 288 19.46 6.74 -3.19
CA ALA A 288 18.08 6.30 -3.04
C ALA A 288 17.50 6.50 -1.62
N PHE A 289 18.35 6.49 -0.58
CA PHE A 289 17.90 6.43 0.81
C PHE A 289 18.57 7.51 1.68
N PRO A 290 17.83 8.58 2.04
CA PRO A 290 18.36 9.64 2.91
C PRO A 290 18.92 9.13 4.23
N VAL A 291 18.29 8.12 4.86
CA VAL A 291 18.79 7.51 6.11
C VAL A 291 20.19 6.91 5.94
N PHE A 292 20.46 6.28 4.79
CA PHE A 292 21.80 5.77 4.50
C PHE A 292 22.77 6.92 4.28
N ALA A 293 22.37 7.92 3.48
CA ALA A 293 23.21 9.06 3.17
C ALA A 293 23.62 9.85 4.42
N ASP A 294 22.65 10.19 5.27
CA ASP A 294 22.87 10.93 6.51
C ASP A 294 23.82 10.16 7.45
N ALA A 295 23.59 8.86 7.63
CA ALA A 295 24.44 8.02 8.49
C ALA A 295 25.85 7.85 7.91
N PHE A 296 25.99 7.72 6.59
CA PHE A 296 27.29 7.60 5.93
C PHE A 296 28.08 8.90 6.05
N ASP A 297 27.45 10.04 5.77
CA ASP A 297 28.08 11.36 5.83
C ASP A 297 28.46 11.74 7.27
N GLU A 298 27.65 11.37 8.27
CA GLU A 298 27.98 11.59 9.67
C GLU A 298 29.27 10.85 10.06
N VAL A 299 29.44 9.61 9.61
CA VAL A 299 30.65 8.82 9.87
C VAL A 299 31.85 9.37 9.09
N CYS A 300 31.67 9.71 7.81
CA CYS A 300 32.71 10.33 6.99
C CYS A 300 33.22 11.64 7.61
N ALA A 301 32.32 12.52 8.06
CA ALA A 301 32.70 13.80 8.68
C ALA A 301 33.62 13.62 9.92
N ARG A 302 33.53 12.49 10.61
CA ARG A 302 34.40 12.15 11.76
C ARG A 302 35.74 11.53 11.33
N LEU A 303 35.76 10.81 10.21
CA LEU A 303 36.95 10.09 9.74
C LEU A 303 37.81 10.93 8.79
N ASP A 304 37.23 11.91 8.08
CA ASP A 304 37.93 12.71 7.07
C ASP A 304 39.09 13.53 7.66
N GLY A 305 39.05 13.87 8.96
CA GLY A 305 40.16 14.52 9.65
C GLY A 305 41.37 13.62 9.91
N GLU A 306 41.20 12.30 9.83
CA GLU A 306 42.25 11.29 10.06
C GLU A 306 42.80 10.70 8.75
N LEU A 307 42.27 11.14 7.60
CA LEU A 307 42.57 10.61 6.26
C LEU A 307 43.10 11.71 5.34
N ASP A 308 43.97 11.34 4.39
CA ASP A 308 44.55 12.29 3.43
C ASP A 308 43.54 12.80 2.39
N ARG A 309 42.43 12.08 2.19
CA ARG A 309 41.38 12.37 1.21
C ARG A 309 40.01 12.12 1.84
N PRO A 310 38.96 12.85 1.41
CA PRO A 310 37.59 12.58 1.86
C PRO A 310 37.20 11.13 1.58
N LEU A 311 36.73 10.43 2.61
CA LEU A 311 36.44 9.00 2.57
C LEU A 311 35.37 8.69 1.50
N ARG A 312 34.35 9.55 1.39
CA ARG A 312 33.28 9.44 0.39
C ARG A 312 33.84 9.41 -1.04
N ASP A 313 34.79 10.29 -1.35
CA ASP A 313 35.34 10.40 -2.70
C ASP A 313 36.18 9.17 -3.06
N VAL A 314 36.85 8.56 -2.07
CA VAL A 314 37.55 7.29 -2.26
C VAL A 314 36.55 6.14 -2.44
N VAL A 315 35.54 6.01 -1.56
CA VAL A 315 34.57 4.91 -1.63
C VAL A 315 33.74 4.94 -2.92
N PHE A 316 33.35 6.12 -3.39
CA PHE A 316 32.53 6.28 -4.60
C PHE A 316 33.33 6.47 -5.90
N GLY A 317 34.66 6.54 -5.80
CA GLY A 317 35.57 6.60 -6.94
C GLY A 317 35.62 5.29 -7.75
N GLU A 318 36.30 5.34 -8.90
CA GLU A 318 36.34 4.25 -9.88
C GLU A 318 37.74 3.64 -10.07
N ASP A 319 38.75 4.11 -9.31
CA ASP A 319 40.16 3.94 -9.70
C ASP A 319 40.86 2.78 -8.96
N ALA A 320 40.87 1.60 -9.59
CA ALA A 320 41.62 0.43 -9.11
C ALA A 320 43.11 0.45 -9.52
N GLU A 321 43.53 1.33 -10.43
CA GLU A 321 44.91 1.35 -10.96
C GLU A 321 45.84 2.35 -10.24
N ALA A 322 45.29 3.33 -9.53
CA ALA A 322 46.04 4.19 -8.63
C ALA A 322 46.25 3.46 -7.28
N GLY A 323 47.48 3.01 -7.00
CA GLY A 323 47.83 2.16 -5.85
C GLY A 323 47.65 2.79 -4.45
N ASP A 324 46.95 3.92 -4.33
CA ASP A 324 46.71 4.76 -3.14
C ASP A 324 45.21 4.89 -2.80
N GLY A 325 44.46 3.80 -3.03
CA GLY A 325 43.00 3.77 -2.99
C GLY A 325 42.35 2.94 -1.87
N LEU A 326 41.13 2.47 -2.13
CA LEU A 326 40.31 1.65 -1.22
C LEU A 326 40.97 0.32 -0.82
N GLY A 327 42.05 -0.08 -1.47
CA GLY A 327 42.84 -1.28 -1.14
C GLY A 327 43.83 -1.10 0.01
N GLU A 328 44.15 0.13 0.40
CA GLU A 328 45.05 0.38 1.53
C GLU A 328 44.32 0.17 2.86
N THR A 329 44.92 -0.61 3.77
CA THR A 329 44.29 -0.97 5.05
C THR A 329 43.89 0.24 5.88
N GLY A 330 44.67 1.32 5.81
CA GLY A 330 44.39 2.60 6.45
C GLY A 330 43.09 3.27 5.98
N VAL A 331 42.67 3.00 4.74
CA VAL A 331 41.44 3.54 4.13
C VAL A 331 40.32 2.50 4.11
N THR A 332 40.63 1.23 3.83
CA THR A 332 39.66 0.14 3.76
C THR A 332 38.88 -0.03 5.06
N GLN A 333 39.55 0.07 6.22
CA GLN A 333 38.89 -0.14 7.50
C GLN A 333 37.88 0.98 7.84
N PRO A 334 38.26 2.27 7.77
CA PRO A 334 37.30 3.38 7.83
C PRO A 334 36.15 3.26 6.84
N ALA A 335 36.43 2.87 5.59
CA ALA A 335 35.42 2.73 4.53
C ALA A 335 34.38 1.65 4.86
N LEU A 336 34.83 0.47 5.29
CA LEU A 336 33.94 -0.63 5.69
C LEU A 336 33.13 -0.25 6.92
N PHE A 337 33.74 0.39 7.92
CA PHE A 337 33.01 0.88 9.09
C PHE A 337 31.89 1.86 8.71
N ALA A 338 32.19 2.86 7.88
CA ALA A 338 31.19 3.83 7.42
C ALA A 338 30.04 3.16 6.64
N PHE A 339 30.37 2.27 5.71
CA PHE A 339 29.38 1.55 4.92
C PHE A 339 28.48 0.65 5.78
N GLU A 340 29.06 -0.15 6.66
CA GLU A 340 28.32 -1.09 7.49
C GLU A 340 27.43 -0.40 8.52
N VAL A 341 27.89 0.72 9.09
CA VAL A 341 27.07 1.56 9.98
C VAL A 341 25.90 2.16 9.22
N ALA A 342 26.12 2.74 8.03
CA ALA A 342 25.06 3.32 7.24
C ALA A 342 24.03 2.25 6.80
N LEU A 343 24.50 1.06 6.41
CA LEU A 343 23.63 -0.06 6.06
C LEU A 343 22.81 -0.55 7.27
N PHE A 344 23.42 -0.61 8.45
CA PHE A 344 22.73 -0.93 9.69
C PHE A 344 21.58 0.06 9.96
N ARG A 345 21.86 1.36 9.89
CA ARG A 345 20.85 2.41 10.12
C ARG A 345 19.70 2.35 9.12
N LEU A 346 20.00 2.07 7.86
CA LEU A 346 18.98 1.88 6.83
C LEU A 346 18.03 0.72 7.18
N VAL A 347 18.58 -0.46 7.49
CA VAL A 347 17.78 -1.65 7.83
C VAL A 347 16.98 -1.45 9.13
N GLU A 348 17.60 -0.80 10.12
CA GLU A 348 16.95 -0.43 11.39
C GLU A 348 15.75 0.50 11.16
N SER A 349 15.86 1.45 10.22
CA SER A 349 14.77 2.39 9.89
C SER A 349 13.52 1.72 9.33
N TRP A 350 13.67 0.52 8.74
CA TRP A 350 12.54 -0.30 8.29
C TRP A 350 11.90 -1.12 9.42
N GLY A 351 12.39 -0.98 10.65
CA GLY A 351 11.90 -1.68 11.83
C GLY A 351 12.50 -3.08 12.02
N VAL A 352 13.51 -3.47 11.24
CA VAL A 352 14.22 -4.75 11.43
C VAL A 352 15.27 -4.57 12.52
N ARG A 353 15.15 -5.35 13.60
CA ARG A 353 16.06 -5.29 14.76
C ARG A 353 16.79 -6.62 14.94
N PRO A 354 18.12 -6.61 15.17
CA PRO A 354 18.85 -7.82 15.51
C PRO A 354 18.63 -8.21 16.98
N ASP A 355 18.59 -9.52 17.23
CA ASP A 355 18.72 -10.09 18.57
C ASP A 355 20.19 -10.29 18.97
N VAL A 356 21.07 -10.47 17.98
CA VAL A 356 22.50 -10.69 18.16
C VAL A 356 23.29 -9.92 17.10
N LEU A 357 24.40 -9.32 17.52
CA LEU A 357 25.39 -8.68 16.65
C LEU A 357 26.66 -9.53 16.66
N LEU A 358 27.20 -9.84 15.48
CA LEU A 358 28.50 -10.49 15.33
C LEU A 358 29.33 -9.68 14.35
N GLY A 359 30.64 -9.58 14.59
CA GLY A 359 31.55 -8.98 13.63
C GLY A 359 32.76 -9.87 13.39
N HIS A 360 33.45 -9.65 12.29
CA HIS A 360 34.72 -10.29 12.01
C HIS A 360 35.81 -9.23 11.79
N SER A 361 36.84 -9.21 12.64
CA SER A 361 37.95 -8.25 12.56
C SER A 361 37.45 -6.79 12.62
N ILE A 362 37.60 -5.99 11.56
CA ILE A 362 37.07 -4.61 11.53
C ILE A 362 35.55 -4.57 11.75
N GLY A 363 34.81 -5.58 11.27
CA GLY A 363 33.37 -5.67 11.50
C GLY A 363 33.00 -5.80 12.99
N GLU A 364 33.89 -6.28 13.86
CA GLU A 364 33.64 -6.27 15.32
C GLU A 364 33.55 -4.84 15.87
N LEU A 365 34.31 -3.90 15.30
CA LEU A 365 34.26 -2.50 15.71
C LEU A 365 32.94 -1.85 15.27
N ALA A 366 32.46 -2.17 14.07
CA ALA A 366 31.13 -1.76 13.61
C ALA A 366 30.02 -2.34 14.50
N ALA A 367 30.08 -3.65 14.79
CA ALA A 367 29.15 -4.33 15.68
C ALA A 367 29.14 -3.72 17.10
N ALA A 368 30.31 -3.44 17.67
CA ALA A 368 30.44 -2.82 18.99
C ALA A 368 29.85 -1.40 19.03
N TYR A 369 30.10 -0.60 18.00
CA TYR A 369 29.51 0.74 17.89
C TYR A 369 27.98 0.69 17.81
N VAL A 370 27.41 -0.13 16.91
CA VAL A 370 25.94 -0.20 16.78
C VAL A 370 25.27 -0.86 17.99
N ALA A 371 26.01 -1.66 18.78
CA ALA A 371 25.58 -2.16 20.08
C ALA A 371 25.57 -1.08 21.18
N GLY A 372 26.08 0.12 20.91
CA GLY A 372 26.16 1.21 21.87
C GLY A 372 27.33 1.12 22.86
N VAL A 373 28.36 0.32 22.55
CA VAL A 373 29.57 0.22 23.39
C VAL A 373 30.37 1.52 23.39
N TRP A 374 30.38 2.22 22.25
CA TRP A 374 31.12 3.47 22.05
C TRP A 374 30.23 4.56 21.49
N SER A 375 30.63 5.82 21.75
CA SER A 375 30.18 6.95 20.95
C SER A 375 30.70 6.82 19.51
N LEU A 376 30.07 7.51 18.56
CA LEU A 376 30.56 7.53 17.18
C LEU A 376 32.00 8.09 17.11
N GLU A 377 32.27 9.13 17.89
CA GLU A 377 33.58 9.77 17.95
C GLU A 377 34.67 8.79 18.41
N ASP A 378 34.43 8.08 19.52
CA ASP A 378 35.39 7.10 20.04
C ASP A 378 35.58 5.93 19.07
N ALA A 379 34.50 5.45 18.45
CA ALA A 379 34.58 4.37 17.46
C ALA A 379 35.43 4.79 16.25
N CYS A 380 35.23 6.00 15.73
CA CYS A 380 36.02 6.54 14.62
C CYS A 380 37.51 6.66 14.97
N VAL A 381 37.85 7.12 16.18
CA VAL A 381 39.24 7.18 16.66
C VAL A 381 39.88 5.80 16.67
N VAL A 382 39.20 4.78 17.20
CA VAL A 382 39.72 3.41 17.27
C VAL A 382 39.89 2.82 15.88
N VAL A 383 38.91 2.99 15.00
CA VAL A 383 38.93 2.47 13.61
C VAL A 383 40.07 3.11 12.81
N ALA A 384 40.20 4.44 12.84
CA ALA A 384 41.25 5.15 12.14
C ALA A 384 42.64 4.79 12.68
N ALA A 385 42.81 4.76 14.01
CA ALA A 385 44.07 4.38 14.63
C ALA A 385 44.47 2.95 14.28
N ARG A 386 43.53 1.99 14.30
CA ARG A 386 43.77 0.60 13.93
C ARG A 386 44.20 0.48 12.46
N GLY A 387 43.46 1.11 11.55
CA GLY A 387 43.80 1.11 10.12
C GLY A 387 45.20 1.66 9.87
N ARG A 388 45.52 2.82 10.44
CA ARG A 388 46.83 3.48 10.33
C ARG A 388 47.96 2.63 10.89
N LEU A 389 47.80 2.07 12.10
CA LEU A 389 48.83 1.26 12.74
C LEU A 389 49.07 -0.05 11.97
N MET A 390 48.02 -0.69 11.46
CA MET A 390 48.16 -1.88 10.63
C MET A 390 48.84 -1.58 9.29
N GLN A 391 48.51 -0.46 8.65
CA GLN A 391 49.15 -0.02 7.40
C GLN A 391 50.66 0.24 7.57
N ALA A 392 51.08 0.67 8.76
CA ALA A 392 52.49 0.97 9.08
C ALA A 392 53.36 -0.27 9.36
N LEU A 393 52.77 -1.46 9.48
CA LEU A 393 53.52 -2.70 9.73
C LEU A 393 54.35 -3.11 8.49
N PRO A 394 55.44 -3.88 8.68
CA PRO A 394 56.22 -4.44 7.59
C PRO A 394 55.36 -5.21 6.57
N ARG A 395 55.67 -5.04 5.28
CA ARG A 395 54.91 -5.62 4.16
C ARG A 395 55.34 -7.04 3.77
N ASP A 396 56.23 -7.65 4.53
CA ASP A 396 56.75 -9.01 4.30
C ASP A 396 55.88 -10.12 4.94
N GLY A 397 54.88 -9.74 5.74
CA GLY A 397 53.87 -10.67 6.25
C GLY A 397 52.84 -11.10 5.19
N ALA A 398 52.33 -12.32 5.32
CA ALA A 398 51.26 -12.85 4.47
C ALA A 398 50.17 -13.54 5.31
N MET A 399 48.93 -13.46 4.83
CA MET A 399 47.80 -14.24 5.35
C MET A 399 47.30 -15.17 4.24
N VAL A 400 46.95 -16.40 4.60
CA VAL A 400 46.44 -17.40 3.65
C VAL A 400 45.21 -18.10 4.23
N ALA A 401 44.19 -18.29 3.40
CA ALA A 401 43.05 -19.14 3.72
C ALA A 401 43.43 -20.60 3.44
N ILE A 402 43.23 -21.47 4.44
CA ILE A 402 43.58 -22.89 4.35
C ILE A 402 42.29 -23.70 4.49
N GLU A 403 42.04 -24.59 3.53
CA GLU A 403 40.92 -25.54 3.59
C GLU A 403 41.29 -26.71 4.52
N ALA A 404 41.33 -26.44 5.82
CA ALA A 404 41.59 -27.41 6.87
C ALA A 404 40.92 -26.95 8.18
N SER A 405 40.67 -27.89 9.09
CA SER A 405 40.21 -27.57 10.43
C SER A 405 41.31 -26.91 11.27
N GLU A 406 40.91 -26.15 12.30
CA GLU A 406 41.86 -25.53 13.24
C GLU A 406 42.81 -26.57 13.86
N ALA A 407 42.30 -27.76 14.22
CA ALA A 407 43.10 -28.82 14.83
C ALA A 407 44.18 -29.36 13.89
N GLU A 408 43.87 -29.52 12.61
CA GLU A 408 44.83 -29.94 11.59
C GLU A 408 45.92 -28.88 11.42
N VAL A 409 45.55 -27.61 11.26
CA VAL A 409 46.51 -26.51 11.07
C VAL A 409 47.39 -26.32 12.31
N ALA A 410 46.80 -26.32 13.52
CA ALA A 410 47.53 -26.14 14.77
C ALA A 410 48.64 -27.19 14.95
N SER A 411 48.37 -28.44 14.57
CA SER A 411 49.37 -29.52 14.63
C SER A 411 50.58 -29.28 13.71
N LEU A 412 50.40 -28.55 12.60
CA LEU A 412 51.44 -28.25 11.61
C LEU A 412 52.25 -26.98 11.95
N LEU A 413 51.71 -26.09 12.80
CA LEU A 413 52.38 -24.88 13.27
C LEU A 413 53.43 -25.15 14.36
N VAL A 414 53.35 -26.30 15.04
CA VAL A 414 54.31 -26.69 16.08
C VAL A 414 55.51 -27.40 15.42
N GLY A 415 56.61 -26.66 15.19
CA GLY A 415 57.89 -27.28 14.79
C GLY A 415 58.70 -26.59 13.70
N ARG A 416 58.40 -25.33 13.33
CA ARG A 416 59.25 -24.54 12.42
C ARG A 416 59.61 -23.22 13.09
N ALA A 417 60.81 -23.18 13.69
CA ALA A 417 61.49 -21.96 14.12
C ALA A 417 62.37 -21.45 12.99
#